data_AF-Q31WT5-F1
#
_entry.id   AF-Q31WT5-F1
#
_cell.length_a   1.000
_cell.length_b   1.000
_cell.length_c   1.000
_cell.angle_alpha   90.00
_cell.angle_beta   90.00
_cell.angle_gamma   90.00
#
_symmetry.space_group_name_H-M   'P 1'
#
loop_
_entity.id
_entity.type
_entity.pdbx_description
1 polymer ?
#
loop_
_entity_poly.entity_id
_entity_poly.type
_entity_poly.pdbx_seq_one_letter_code
_entity_poly.pdbx_strand_id
1 'polypeptide(L)'
;MVAKINLLSRLAPLLFVFAPFLAQSNMTVYPMAVSINSQDEGNVRVISKSNEVQYIKATVFRIDNPSTPQENEVEIKSGDANHLVVMPPKFALPAGSSKTVRFVAMEPEQKEKN
;
A
#
# COMPACT_ATOMS: atom_id res chain seq x y z
N MET A 1 21.52 -52.71 3.65
CA MET A 1 21.89 -51.98 2.41
C MET A 1 21.69 -50.50 2.70
N VAL A 2 22.77 -49.76 3.00
CA VAL A 2 22.67 -48.35 3.44
C VAL A 2 22.49 -47.47 2.20
N ALA A 3 21.36 -46.79 2.11
CA ALA A 3 21.10 -45.84 1.03
C ALA A 3 22.18 -44.74 1.07
N LYS A 4 23.00 -44.65 0.03
CA LYS A 4 23.89 -43.51 -0.21
C LYS A 4 23.01 -42.32 -0.56
N ILE A 5 22.51 -41.63 0.47
CA ILE A 5 21.80 -40.37 0.30
C ILE A 5 22.82 -39.35 -0.19
N ASN A 6 22.57 -38.76 -1.37
CA ASN A 6 23.46 -37.77 -1.97
C ASN A 6 23.62 -36.57 -1.01
N LEU A 7 24.86 -36.20 -0.69
CA LEU A 7 25.19 -35.05 0.16
C LEU A 7 24.50 -33.75 -0.34
N LEU A 8 24.31 -33.63 -1.65
CA LEU A 8 23.54 -32.57 -2.31
C LEU A 8 22.07 -32.50 -1.86
N SER A 9 21.41 -33.63 -1.58
CA SER A 9 20.01 -33.63 -1.13
C SER A 9 19.85 -33.18 0.33
N ARG A 10 20.93 -33.19 1.13
CA ARG A 10 20.92 -32.72 2.53
C ARG A 10 21.08 -31.20 2.65
N LEU A 11 21.57 -30.53 1.61
CA LEU A 11 21.76 -29.07 1.56
C LEU A 11 20.52 -28.30 1.06
N ALA A 12 19.57 -28.99 0.42
CA ALA A 12 18.33 -28.41 -0.08
C ALA A 12 17.50 -27.61 0.97
N PRO A 13 17.29 -28.09 2.22
CA PRO A 13 16.52 -27.32 3.20
C PRO A 13 17.22 -26.04 3.68
N LEU A 14 18.56 -26.01 3.64
CA LEU A 14 19.34 -24.83 4.03
C LEU A 14 19.18 -23.69 3.02
N LEU A 15 19.04 -24.01 1.73
CA LEU A 15 18.85 -23.02 0.66
C LEU A 15 17.51 -22.25 0.82
N PHE A 16 16.45 -22.93 1.29
CA PHE A 16 15.13 -22.30 1.51
C PHE A 16 15.12 -21.31 2.68
N VAL A 17 16.02 -21.46 3.66
CA VAL A 17 16.13 -20.52 4.81
C VAL A 17 16.70 -19.15 4.39
N PHE A 18 17.49 -19.10 3.30
CA PHE A 18 18.09 -17.84 2.81
C PHE A 18 17.25 -17.11 1.76
N ALA A 19 16.21 -17.74 1.21
CA ALA A 19 15.30 -17.15 0.24
C ALA A 19 14.70 -15.77 0.65
N PRO A 20 14.31 -15.52 1.91
CA PRO A 20 13.71 -14.24 2.28
C PRO A 20 14.69 -13.06 2.28
N PHE A 21 16.01 -13.29 2.28
CA PHE A 21 17.01 -12.20 2.17
C PHE A 21 17.04 -11.55 0.77
N LEU A 22 16.45 -12.20 -0.24
CA LEU A 22 16.33 -11.66 -1.59
C LEU A 22 15.03 -10.86 -1.80
N ALA A 23 14.13 -10.83 -0.81
CA ALA A 23 12.92 -10.03 -0.88
C ALA A 23 13.26 -8.55 -0.63
N GLN A 24 13.47 -7.80 -1.72
CA GLN A 24 13.63 -6.35 -1.65
C GLN A 24 12.28 -5.68 -1.85
N SER A 25 11.94 -4.73 -0.96
CA SER A 25 10.85 -3.79 -1.18
C SER A 25 11.44 -2.43 -1.52
N ASN A 26 10.95 -1.82 -2.60
CA ASN A 26 11.42 -0.54 -3.10
C ASN A 26 10.69 0.66 -2.46
N MET A 27 9.64 0.41 -1.67
CA MET A 27 8.80 1.45 -1.08
C MET A 27 8.05 0.97 0.17
N THR A 28 7.76 1.90 1.09
CA THR A 28 6.82 1.66 2.18
C THR A 28 5.89 2.85 2.38
N VAL A 29 4.70 2.58 2.93
CA VAL A 29 3.62 3.54 3.14
C VAL A 29 3.21 3.46 4.60
N TYR A 30 3.19 4.60 5.31
CA TYR A 30 2.89 4.62 6.74
C TYR A 30 2.18 5.92 7.18
N PRO A 31 1.15 5.85 8.04
CA PRO A 31 0.48 4.62 8.52
C PRO A 31 -0.39 3.98 7.43
N MET A 32 -0.72 2.69 7.58
CA MET A 32 -1.56 1.95 6.61
C MET A 32 -3.07 2.22 6.77
N ALA A 33 -3.48 2.72 7.94
CA ALA A 33 -4.85 3.11 8.23
C ALA A 33 -4.85 4.50 8.85
N VAL A 34 -5.75 5.36 8.36
CA VAL A 34 -5.97 6.71 8.88
C VAL A 34 -7.48 6.89 9.00
N SER A 35 -7.96 7.24 10.19
CA SER A 35 -9.33 7.68 10.37
C SER A 35 -9.41 9.16 10.03
N ILE A 36 -10.32 9.53 9.14
CA ILE A 36 -10.55 10.90 8.68
C ILE A 36 -11.97 11.24 9.09
N ASN A 37 -12.13 12.21 9.99
CA ASN A 37 -13.45 12.75 10.30
C ASN A 37 -13.81 13.85 9.30
N SER A 38 -15.06 14.29 9.32
CA SER A 38 -15.63 15.24 8.35
C SER A 38 -14.99 16.64 8.31
N GLN A 39 -14.06 16.96 9.21
CA GLN A 39 -13.37 18.26 9.26
C GLN A 39 -11.84 18.12 9.20
N ASP A 40 -11.31 16.90 9.27
CA ASP A 40 -9.87 16.67 9.39
C ASP A 40 -9.24 16.18 8.09
N GLU A 41 -7.92 16.39 8.02
CA GLU A 41 -7.07 15.93 6.92
C GLU A 41 -6.32 14.66 7.35
N GLY A 42 -6.39 13.62 6.53
CA GLY A 42 -5.55 12.44 6.69
C GLY A 42 -4.18 12.65 6.06
N ASN A 43 -3.12 12.10 6.65
CA ASN A 43 -1.79 12.14 6.06
C ASN A 43 -1.11 10.79 6.12
N VAL A 44 -0.51 10.39 5.00
CA VAL A 44 0.31 9.18 4.90
C VAL A 44 1.65 9.54 4.28
N ARG A 45 2.72 8.91 4.77
CA ARG A 45 4.07 9.06 4.24
C ARG A 45 4.39 7.91 3.31
N VAL A 46 4.78 8.25 2.09
CA VAL A 46 5.36 7.34 1.11
C VAL A 46 6.88 7.48 1.18
N ILE A 47 7.58 6.40 1.49
CA ILE A 47 9.03 6.37 1.76
C ILE A 47 9.70 5.46 0.72
N SER A 48 10.67 6.00 -0.01
CA SER A 48 11.47 5.23 -0.96
C SER A 48 12.50 4.39 -0.21
N LYS A 49 12.58 3.11 -0.58
CA LYS A 49 13.63 2.18 -0.17
C LYS A 49 14.53 1.80 -1.36
N SER A 50 14.33 2.44 -2.50
CA SER A 50 15.13 2.26 -3.70
C SER A 50 16.23 3.33 -3.82
N ASN A 51 17.28 2.97 -4.55
CA ASN A 51 18.35 3.87 -4.99
C ASN A 51 18.01 4.60 -6.30
N GLU A 52 16.84 4.32 -6.89
CA GLU A 52 16.34 4.93 -8.12
C GLU A 52 15.15 5.85 -7.85
N VAL A 53 14.87 6.76 -8.80
CA VAL A 53 13.68 7.61 -8.77
C VAL A 53 12.46 6.78 -9.18
N GLN A 54 11.39 6.84 -8.38
CA GLN A 54 10.13 6.14 -8.65
C GLN A 54 9.01 7.13 -8.97
N TYR A 55 8.07 6.76 -9.83
CA TYR A 55 6.91 7.60 -10.17
C TYR A 55 5.65 6.99 -9.59
N ILE A 56 4.97 7.75 -8.74
CA ILE A 56 3.86 7.27 -7.93
C ILE A 56 2.55 7.86 -8.44
N LYS A 57 1.52 7.02 -8.54
CA LYS A 57 0.14 7.40 -8.81
C LYS A 57 -0.71 6.92 -7.63
N ALA A 58 -1.47 7.82 -7.03
CA ALA A 58 -2.50 7.48 -6.06
C ALA A 58 -3.85 7.34 -6.78
N THR A 59 -4.57 6.28 -6.46
CA THR A 59 -5.94 6.00 -6.92
C THR A 59 -6.80 5.72 -5.70
N VAL A 60 -8.04 6.20 -5.72
CA VAL A 60 -8.97 6.05 -4.60
C VAL A 60 -10.06 5.10 -5.01
N PHE A 61 -10.36 4.14 -4.14
CA PHE A 61 -11.47 3.22 -4.27
C PHE A 61 -12.39 3.42 -3.08
N ARG A 62 -13.69 3.48 -3.33
CA ARG A 62 -14.73 3.40 -2.30
C ARG A 62 -15.14 1.94 -2.17
N ILE A 63 -15.24 1.46 -0.93
CA ILE A 63 -15.75 0.13 -0.62
C ILE A 63 -17.26 0.25 -0.42
N ASP A 64 -18.07 -0.42 -1.24
CA ASP A 64 -19.52 -0.54 -1.03
C ASP A 64 -19.86 -1.91 -0.42
N ASN A 65 -20.85 -1.96 0.46
CA ASN A 65 -21.25 -3.13 1.25
C ASN A 65 -20.09 -3.78 2.04
N PRO A 66 -19.35 -3.02 2.86
CA PRO A 66 -18.19 -3.53 3.59
C PRO A 66 -18.58 -4.71 4.49
N SER A 67 -17.68 -5.66 4.68
CA SER A 67 -17.88 -6.85 5.52
C SER A 67 -19.04 -7.76 5.07
N THR A 68 -19.48 -7.68 3.81
CA THR A 68 -20.53 -8.55 3.25
C THR A 68 -20.02 -9.37 2.06
N PRO A 69 -20.69 -10.48 1.69
CA PRO A 69 -20.39 -11.20 0.44
C PRO A 69 -20.59 -10.36 -0.83
N GLN A 70 -21.26 -9.21 -0.74
CA GLN A 70 -21.50 -8.27 -1.83
C GLN A 70 -20.53 -7.08 -1.81
N GLU A 71 -19.46 -7.16 -1.01
CA GLU A 71 -18.40 -6.14 -0.95
C GLU A 71 -17.79 -5.92 -2.34
N ASN A 72 -17.68 -4.66 -2.75
CA ASN A 72 -17.01 -4.30 -3.99
C ASN A 72 -16.22 -2.99 -3.86
N GLU A 73 -15.23 -2.84 -4.72
CA GLU A 73 -14.42 -1.62 -4.85
C GLU A 73 -14.83 -0.85 -6.09
N VAL A 74 -15.18 0.43 -5.91
CA VAL A 74 -15.53 1.34 -6.99
C VAL A 74 -14.49 2.45 -7.07
N GLU A 75 -13.80 2.56 -8.20
CA GLU A 75 -12.80 3.63 -8.41
C GLU A 75 -13.48 5.00 -8.42
N ILE A 76 -12.98 5.91 -7.58
CA ILE A 76 -13.42 7.31 -7.54
C ILE A 76 -12.47 8.13 -8.42
N LYS A 77 -13.01 8.78 -9.44
CA LYS A 77 -12.22 9.60 -10.36
C LYS A 77 -11.91 10.95 -9.74
N SER A 78 -10.67 11.43 -9.93
CA SER A 78 -10.27 12.77 -9.50
C SER A 78 -11.13 13.83 -10.21
N GLY A 79 -12.01 14.49 -9.46
CA GLY A 79 -12.96 15.48 -9.99
C GLY A 79 -14.40 15.25 -9.54
N ASP A 80 -14.75 14.06 -9.04
CA ASP A 80 -16.00 13.84 -8.33
C ASP A 80 -15.91 14.53 -6.95
N ALA A 81 -16.53 15.71 -6.87
CA ALA A 81 -16.38 16.66 -5.76
C ALA A 81 -16.99 16.20 -4.42
N ASN A 82 -17.74 15.10 -4.40
CA ASN A 82 -18.49 14.66 -3.22
C ASN A 82 -17.75 13.60 -2.39
N HIS A 83 -16.47 13.36 -2.66
CA HIS A 83 -15.72 12.23 -2.09
C HIS A 83 -14.34 12.61 -1.53
N LEU A 84 -13.55 11.60 -1.20
CA LEU A 84 -12.19 11.71 -0.70
C LEU A 84 -11.21 12.12 -1.81
N VAL A 85 -10.50 13.23 -1.61
CA VAL A 85 -9.48 13.73 -2.54
C VAL A 85 -8.08 13.41 -2.01
N VAL A 86 -7.21 12.94 -2.89
CA VAL A 86 -5.79 12.63 -2.58
C VAL A 86 -4.85 13.63 -3.27
N MET A 87 -3.94 14.21 -2.49
CA MET A 87 -2.99 15.22 -2.97
C MET A 87 -1.55 14.93 -2.51
N PRO A 88 -0.54 14.97 -3.41
CA PRO A 88 -0.67 15.02 -4.87
C PRO A 88 -1.11 13.65 -5.44
N PRO A 89 -1.91 13.61 -6.53
CA PRO A 89 -2.37 12.35 -7.14
C PRO A 89 -1.25 11.64 -7.93
N LYS A 90 -0.24 12.38 -8.39
CA LYS A 90 0.95 11.86 -9.07
C LYS A 90 2.18 12.66 -8.70
N PHE A 91 3.30 11.98 -8.47
CA PHE A 91 4.57 12.64 -8.15
C PHE A 91 5.77 11.73 -8.39
N ALA A 92 6.93 12.34 -8.62
CA ALA A 92 8.21 11.64 -8.57
C ALA A 92 8.70 11.55 -7.12
N LEU A 93 9.18 10.38 -6.72
CA LEU A 93 9.77 10.08 -5.43
C LEU A 93 11.26 9.73 -5.62
N PRO A 94 12.16 10.65 -5.27
CA PRO A 94 13.60 10.40 -5.34
C PRO A 94 14.08 9.24 -4.45
N ALA A 95 15.24 8.71 -4.80
CA ALA A 95 15.95 7.68 -4.05
C ALA A 95 16.11 8.04 -2.56
N GLY A 96 15.80 7.11 -1.66
CA GLY A 96 15.88 7.28 -0.20
C GLY A 96 15.01 8.39 0.42
N SER A 97 14.20 9.10 -0.38
CA SER A 97 13.39 10.22 0.08
C SER A 97 12.01 9.79 0.61
N SER A 98 11.27 10.74 1.19
CA SER A 98 9.86 10.53 1.52
C SER A 98 9.00 11.71 1.10
N LYS A 99 7.73 11.44 0.79
CA LYS A 99 6.71 12.46 0.52
C LYS A 99 5.44 12.18 1.30
N THR A 100 4.82 13.24 1.79
CA THR A 100 3.49 13.18 2.41
C THR A 100 2.44 13.24 1.33
N VAL A 101 1.48 12.32 1.42
CA VAL A 101 0.26 12.28 0.63
C VAL A 101 -0.89 12.61 1.58
N ARG A 102 -1.63 13.65 1.22
CA ARG A 102 -2.74 14.21 2.00
C ARG A 102 -4.06 13.71 1.47
N PHE A 103 -4.98 13.44 2.39
CA PHE A 103 -6.34 12.99 2.13
C PHE A 103 -7.29 14.04 2.70
N VAL A 104 -8.27 14.47 1.91
CA VAL A 104 -9.24 15.50 2.29
C VAL A 104 -10.63 15.00 1.96
N ALA A 105 -11.51 14.91 2.96
CA ALA A 105 -12.93 14.65 2.74
C ALA A 105 -13.63 15.94 2.30
N MET A 106 -14.23 15.96 1.11
CA MET A 106 -14.86 17.16 0.56
C MET A 106 -16.28 17.38 1.11
N GLU A 107 -17.01 16.31 1.44
CA GLU A 107 -18.30 16.36 2.10
C GLU A 107 -18.27 15.52 3.39
N PRO A 108 -18.86 16.01 4.51
CA PRO A 108 -19.09 15.21 5.69
C PRO A 108 -20.02 14.02 5.39
N GLU A 109 -19.49 12.82 5.21
CA GLU A 109 -20.34 11.64 5.36
C GLU A 109 -20.74 11.53 6.83
N GLN A 110 -22.05 11.57 7.12
CA GLN A 110 -22.56 11.64 8.49
C GLN A 110 -22.35 10.35 9.29
N LYS A 111 -22.00 9.24 8.62
CA LYS A 111 -21.82 7.93 9.25
C LYS A 111 -20.91 7.04 8.41
N GLU A 112 -19.94 6.39 9.05
CA GLU A 112 -19.17 5.30 8.46
C GLU A 112 -20.13 4.16 8.07
N LYS A 113 -20.03 3.66 6.84
CA LYS A 113 -20.80 2.49 6.40
C LYS A 113 -20.14 1.26 7.01
N ASN A 114 -20.89 0.54 7.86
CA ASN A 114 -20.50 -0.72 8.48
C ASN A 114 -21.17 -1.90 7.79
#